data_AF-A0A850SDB1-F1
#
_entry.id   AF-A0A850SDB1-F1
#
_cell.length_a   1.000
_cell.length_b   1.000
_cell.length_c   1.000
_cell.angle_alpha   90.00
_cell.angle_beta   90.00
_cell.angle_gamma   90.00
#
_symmetry.space_group_name_H-M   'P 1'
#
loop_
_entity.id
_entity.type
_entity.pdbx_description
1 polymer ?
#
loop_
_entity_poly.entity_id
_entity_poly.type
_entity_poly.pdbx_seq_one_letter_code
_entity_poly.pdbx_strand_id
1 'polypeptide(L)'
;MKRRAVLGGAILAAFGGRAFASPGIAAGGASFTIADAEYRLADLLAPAGREPFAVQSRASLQKILASGRLDIVDQAGPDRWGRRVVAAAVETADGVRSVQELLLLDGAARVRPESDRARIARLLAAEEEARAAVRGLWGLSAYAVRDAATHRATGAFHLIEGAVKSAAATKGRAFLNFGADYRTDVTATASSRDARRWAKTGLDWAELSGKRVRIRGYVAWINGPSIEIVHPMQIEVLA
;
A
#
# COMPACT_ATOMS: atom_id res chain seq x y z
N MET A 1 10.25 -13.16 49.29
CA MET A 1 10.78 -11.94 48.63
C MET A 1 10.19 -11.85 47.22
N LYS A 2 9.40 -10.81 46.94
CA LYS A 2 8.60 -10.63 45.72
C LYS A 2 9.49 -10.12 44.57
N ARG A 3 9.53 -10.79 43.42
CA ARG A 3 10.10 -10.23 42.17
C ARG A 3 8.98 -9.57 41.37
N ARG A 4 9.11 -8.25 41.21
CA ARG A 4 8.18 -7.34 40.53
C ARG A 4 8.14 -7.64 39.03
N ALA A 5 6.93 -7.71 38.49
CA ALA A 5 6.64 -7.60 37.07
C ALA A 5 7.05 -6.21 36.58
N VAL A 6 7.85 -6.15 35.52
CA VAL A 6 8.07 -4.91 34.76
C VAL A 6 6.98 -4.87 33.68
N LEU A 7 5.99 -4.02 33.89
CA LEU A 7 5.05 -3.62 32.83
C LEU A 7 5.86 -2.90 31.74
N GLY A 8 5.92 -3.50 30.55
CA GLY A 8 6.35 -2.81 29.34
C GLY A 8 5.25 -1.83 28.92
N GLY A 9 5.39 -0.56 29.31
CA GLY A 9 4.56 0.52 28.80
C GLY A 9 4.82 0.71 27.31
N ALA A 10 3.77 0.59 26.50
CA ALA A 10 3.79 1.01 25.12
C ALA A 10 3.98 2.54 25.09
N ILE A 11 5.13 3.00 24.60
CA ILE A 11 5.34 4.41 24.28
C ILE A 11 4.48 4.71 23.05
N LEU A 12 3.33 5.33 23.28
CA LEU A 12 2.61 6.05 22.22
C LEU A 12 3.49 7.25 21.86
N ALA A 13 4.25 7.16 20.77
CA ALA A 13 4.90 8.34 20.20
C ALA A 13 3.78 9.26 19.69
N ALA A 14 3.63 10.43 20.31
CA ALA A 14 2.75 11.47 19.80
C ALA A 14 3.35 12.00 18.49
N PHE A 15 2.82 11.54 17.36
CA PHE A 15 3.20 12.06 16.05
C PHE A 15 2.64 13.48 15.89
N GLY A 16 3.45 14.48 16.22
CA GLY A 16 3.08 15.89 16.11
C GLY A 16 3.03 16.35 14.66
N GLY A 17 1.92 16.96 14.25
CA GLY A 17 1.80 17.61 12.95
C GLY A 17 2.72 18.83 12.84
N ARG A 18 3.33 19.03 11.66
CA ARG A 18 4.16 20.19 11.32
C ARG A 18 3.64 20.84 10.04
N ALA A 19 3.36 22.13 10.12
CA ALA A 19 3.03 22.95 8.95
C ALA A 19 4.31 23.55 8.37
N PHE A 20 4.48 23.49 7.06
CA PHE A 20 5.61 24.07 6.34
C PHE A 20 5.11 25.13 5.34
N ALA A 21 5.67 26.33 5.44
CA ALA A 21 5.37 27.44 4.53
C ALA A 21 6.10 27.30 3.18
N SER A 22 7.24 26.62 3.16
CA SER A 22 8.02 26.40 1.93
C SER A 22 7.52 25.16 1.18
N PRO A 23 7.35 25.23 -0.15
CA PRO A 23 6.93 24.09 -0.94
C PRO A 23 8.03 23.02 -0.96
N GLY A 24 7.64 21.75 -0.81
CA GLY A 24 8.57 20.64 -0.95
C GLY A 24 9.02 20.43 -2.40
N ILE A 25 10.18 19.80 -2.58
CA ILE A 25 10.68 19.40 -3.90
C ILE A 25 10.45 17.90 -4.05
N ALA A 26 9.73 17.48 -5.10
CA ALA A 26 9.52 16.07 -5.37
C ALA A 26 10.87 15.40 -5.70
N ALA A 27 11.25 14.41 -4.89
CA ALA A 27 12.42 13.55 -5.12
C ALA A 27 12.04 12.31 -5.96
N GLY A 28 10.76 11.93 -5.94
CA GLY A 28 10.16 10.86 -6.74
C GLY A 28 8.65 11.03 -6.80
N GLY A 29 7.91 10.01 -7.23
CA GLY A 29 6.44 10.07 -7.32
C GLY A 29 5.70 9.95 -5.98
N ALA A 30 6.39 9.54 -4.91
CA ALA A 30 5.82 9.40 -3.56
C ALA A 30 6.79 9.87 -2.46
N SER A 31 7.79 10.67 -2.82
CA SER A 31 8.80 11.18 -1.89
C SER A 31 9.23 12.58 -2.26
N PHE A 32 9.57 13.39 -1.26
CA PHE A 32 9.92 14.80 -1.43
C PHE A 32 10.90 15.26 -0.35
N THR A 33 11.52 16.41 -0.57
CA THR A 33 12.44 17.07 0.37
C THR A 33 11.91 18.42 0.83
N ILE A 34 12.20 18.77 2.09
CA ILE A 34 12.01 20.12 2.65
C ILE A 34 13.19 20.41 3.56
N ALA A 35 13.92 21.51 3.30
CA ALA A 35 15.05 21.99 4.11
C ALA A 35 15.96 20.82 4.55
N ASP A 36 16.44 20.05 3.58
CA ASP A 36 17.35 18.90 3.70
C ASP A 36 16.80 17.61 4.32
N ALA A 37 15.54 17.60 4.78
CA ALA A 37 14.89 16.37 5.24
C ALA A 37 14.16 15.66 4.10
N GLU A 38 14.33 14.34 4.01
CA GLU A 38 13.57 13.48 3.08
C GLU A 38 12.32 12.89 3.72
N TYR A 39 11.23 12.94 2.96
CA TYR A 39 9.91 12.46 3.33
C TYR A 39 9.41 11.46 2.30
N ARG A 40 8.73 10.42 2.79
CA ARG A 40 8.00 9.46 1.97
C ARG A 40 6.54 9.48 2.39
N LEU A 41 5.66 9.60 1.41
CA LEU A 41 4.22 9.49 1.64
C LEU A 41 3.89 8.04 2.06
N ALA A 42 3.21 7.92 3.18
CA ALA A 42 2.70 6.66 3.70
C ALA A 42 1.63 6.10 2.76
N ASP A 43 1.52 4.77 2.73
CA ASP A 43 0.48 4.03 2.03
C ASP A 43 0.52 4.09 0.49
N LEU A 44 1.58 4.66 -0.09
CA LEU A 44 1.74 4.79 -1.53
C LEU A 44 2.91 3.96 -2.08
N LEU A 45 2.74 3.57 -3.33
CA LEU A 45 3.78 3.11 -4.23
C LEU A 45 3.63 3.83 -5.58
N ALA A 46 4.53 4.76 -5.84
CA ALA A 46 4.64 5.43 -7.13
C ALA A 46 5.65 4.71 -8.04
N PRO A 47 5.47 4.79 -9.38
CA PRO A 47 6.51 4.37 -10.31
C PRO A 47 7.83 5.11 -10.10
N ALA A 48 8.95 4.40 -10.25
CA ALA A 48 10.29 4.95 -10.01
C ALA A 48 11.32 4.47 -11.05
N GLY A 49 12.43 5.21 -11.16
CA GLY A 49 13.53 4.85 -12.06
C GLY A 49 13.08 4.74 -13.52
N ARG A 50 13.21 3.55 -14.09
CA ARG A 50 12.82 3.25 -15.48
C ARG A 50 11.40 2.67 -15.61
N GLU A 51 10.65 2.60 -14.51
CA GLU A 51 9.26 2.16 -14.59
C GLU A 51 8.44 3.13 -15.47
N PRO A 52 7.49 2.62 -16.29
CA PRO A 52 6.59 3.47 -17.05
C PRO A 52 5.90 4.51 -16.15
N PHE A 53 5.63 5.72 -16.64
CA PHE A 53 4.94 6.76 -15.86
C PHE A 53 5.73 7.35 -14.66
N ALA A 54 6.99 6.98 -14.42
CA ALA A 54 7.79 7.51 -13.29
C ALA A 54 7.99 9.03 -13.35
N VAL A 55 8.25 9.59 -14.55
CA VAL A 55 8.44 11.04 -14.74
C VAL A 55 7.14 11.79 -14.48
N GLN A 56 6.02 11.28 -15.01
CA GLN A 56 4.69 11.85 -14.84
C GLN A 56 4.25 11.80 -13.38
N SER A 57 4.49 10.69 -12.69
CA SER A 57 4.19 10.53 -11.27
C SER A 57 4.93 11.56 -10.40
N ARG A 58 6.23 11.76 -10.65
CA ARG A 58 7.03 12.80 -9.98
C ARG A 58 6.50 14.20 -10.29
N ALA A 59 6.14 14.47 -11.54
CA ALA A 59 5.58 15.76 -11.95
C ALA A 59 4.23 16.06 -11.27
N SER A 60 3.35 15.06 -11.13
CA SER A 60 2.10 15.19 -10.38
C SER A 60 2.35 15.56 -8.92
N LEU A 61 3.28 14.89 -8.24
CA LEU A 61 3.65 15.26 -6.87
C LEU A 61 4.20 16.69 -6.82
N GLN A 62 5.09 17.06 -7.74
CA GLN A 62 5.67 18.41 -7.76
C GLN A 62 4.60 19.50 -7.95
N LYS A 63 3.60 19.24 -8.81
CA LYS A 63 2.47 20.15 -9.02
C LYS A 63 1.64 20.34 -7.73
N ILE A 64 1.38 19.25 -7.01
CA ILE A 64 0.65 19.31 -5.73
C ILE A 64 1.48 20.05 -4.67
N LEU A 65 2.77 19.77 -4.56
CA LEU A 65 3.65 20.46 -3.61
C LEU A 65 3.79 21.96 -3.88
N ALA A 66 3.61 22.39 -5.14
CA ALA A 66 3.64 23.80 -5.52
C ALA A 66 2.32 24.54 -5.23
N SER A 67 1.25 23.84 -4.84
CA SER A 67 -0.09 24.45 -4.70
C SER A 67 -0.28 25.28 -3.42
N GLY A 68 0.63 25.20 -2.45
CA GLY A 68 0.55 26.01 -1.24
C GLY A 68 1.21 25.37 -0.02
N ARG A 69 0.68 25.73 1.15
CA ARG A 69 1.15 25.28 2.46
C ARG A 69 0.95 23.77 2.62
N LEU A 70 1.98 23.10 3.15
CA LEU A 70 1.99 21.65 3.36
C LEU A 70 1.92 21.33 4.86
N ASP A 71 0.90 20.58 5.26
CA ASP A 71 0.76 20.02 6.60
C ASP A 71 1.21 18.56 6.59
N ILE A 72 2.19 18.23 7.43
CA ILE A 72 2.81 16.89 7.48
C ILE A 72 2.57 16.28 8.87
N VAL A 73 2.14 15.02 8.90
CA VAL A 73 1.99 14.23 10.13
C VAL A 73 2.77 12.93 9.98
N ASP A 74 3.75 12.71 10.86
CA ASP A 74 4.48 11.44 10.92
C ASP A 74 3.50 10.27 11.16
N GLN A 75 3.71 9.17 10.46
CA GLN A 75 2.89 7.95 10.57
C GLN A 75 3.67 6.79 11.19
N ALA A 76 4.98 6.80 11.05
CA ALA A 76 5.89 5.80 11.58
C ALA A 76 7.28 6.41 11.81
N GLY A 77 8.16 5.63 12.42
CA GLY A 77 9.59 5.96 12.42
C GLY A 77 10.16 6.03 10.99
N PRO A 78 11.37 6.57 10.81
CA PRO A 78 12.03 6.61 9.53
C PRO A 78 12.14 5.22 8.89
N ASP A 79 12.04 5.15 7.57
CA ASP A 79 12.26 3.90 6.85
C ASP A 79 13.76 3.51 6.85
N ARG A 80 14.08 2.35 6.27
CA ARG A 80 15.46 1.82 6.23
C ARG A 80 16.48 2.74 5.54
N TRP A 81 16.02 3.76 4.82
CA TRP A 81 16.86 4.75 4.14
C TRP A 81 16.87 6.10 4.86
N GLY A 82 16.29 6.19 6.07
CA GLY A 82 16.26 7.40 6.87
C GLY A 82 15.15 8.38 6.48
N ARG A 83 14.26 8.03 5.56
CA ARG A 83 13.17 8.92 5.12
C ARG A 83 12.03 8.88 6.12
N ARG A 84 11.49 10.04 6.48
CA ARG A 84 10.34 10.13 7.38
C ARG A 84 9.07 9.68 6.67
N VAL A 85 8.35 8.75 7.28
CA VAL A 85 7.09 8.21 6.72
C VAL A 85 5.93 9.07 7.20
N VAL A 86 5.27 9.76 6.27
CA VAL A 86 4.33 10.83 6.62
C VAL A 86 3.03 10.76 5.83
N ALA A 87 1.96 11.27 6.44
CA ALA A 87 0.79 11.73 5.71
C ALA A 87 0.92 13.23 5.48
N ALA A 88 0.53 13.69 4.31
CA ALA A 88 0.64 15.09 3.94
C ALA A 88 -0.70 15.63 3.43
N ALA A 89 -1.00 16.88 3.75
CA ALA A 89 -2.16 17.60 3.25
C ALA A 89 -1.73 18.96 2.71
N VAL A 90 -2.40 19.41 1.65
CA VAL A 90 -2.21 20.74 1.08
C VAL A 90 -3.50 21.54 1.17
N GLU A 91 -3.36 22.84 1.38
CA GLU A 91 -4.47 23.77 1.26
C GLU A 91 -4.75 24.05 -0.22
N THR A 92 -6.00 23.85 -0.65
CA THR A 92 -6.48 24.12 -2.00
C THR A 92 -7.62 25.13 -1.96
N ALA A 93 -8.05 25.65 -3.11
CA ALA A 93 -9.21 26.55 -3.19
C ALA A 93 -10.49 25.91 -2.61
N ASP A 94 -10.61 24.58 -2.71
CA ASP A 94 -11.75 23.80 -2.20
C ASP A 94 -11.54 23.30 -0.75
N GLY A 95 -10.51 23.80 -0.05
CA GLY A 95 -10.15 23.42 1.31
C GLY A 95 -8.94 22.49 1.39
N VAL A 96 -8.71 21.91 2.57
CA VAL A 96 -7.56 21.04 2.84
C VAL A 96 -7.76 19.66 2.20
N ARG A 97 -6.77 19.22 1.42
CA ARG A 97 -6.81 17.95 0.67
C ARG A 97 -5.61 17.08 1.00
N SER A 98 -5.84 15.77 1.09
CA SER A 98 -4.78 14.76 1.25
C SER A 98 -3.94 14.67 -0.02
N VAL A 99 -2.63 14.85 0.10
CA VAL A 99 -1.69 14.69 -1.03
C VAL A 99 -1.75 13.27 -1.58
N GLN A 100 -1.90 12.28 -0.69
CA GLN A 100 -1.98 10.88 -1.13
C GLN A 100 -3.24 10.58 -1.94
N GLU A 101 -4.39 11.11 -1.53
CA GLU A 101 -5.64 10.93 -2.27
C GLU A 101 -5.58 11.63 -3.62
N LEU A 102 -5.01 12.85 -3.69
CA LEU A 102 -4.83 13.58 -4.96
C LEU A 102 -3.95 12.80 -5.94
N LEU A 103 -2.81 12.25 -5.49
CA LEU A 103 -1.96 11.42 -6.34
C LEU A 103 -2.65 10.16 -6.86
N LEU A 104 -3.52 9.56 -6.04
CA LEU A 104 -4.28 8.37 -6.46
C LEU A 104 -5.36 8.74 -7.47
N LEU A 105 -6.10 9.83 -7.25
CA LEU A 105 -7.12 10.35 -8.17
C LEU A 105 -6.55 10.73 -9.55
N ASP A 106 -5.32 11.26 -9.58
CA ASP A 106 -4.57 11.56 -10.80
C ASP A 106 -4.04 10.31 -11.52
N GLY A 107 -4.15 9.12 -10.91
CA GLY A 107 -3.52 7.90 -11.41
C GLY A 107 -1.99 7.98 -11.40
N ALA A 108 -1.41 8.71 -10.46
CA ALA A 108 0.04 8.91 -10.34
C ALA A 108 0.71 7.91 -9.38
N ALA A 109 -0.06 7.22 -8.54
CA ALA A 109 0.45 6.22 -7.60
C ALA A 109 -0.54 5.05 -7.43
N ARG A 110 -0.09 4.02 -6.73
CA ARG A 110 -0.89 2.88 -6.27
C ARG A 110 -0.88 2.79 -4.76
N VAL A 111 -1.90 2.22 -4.16
CA VAL A 111 -1.97 2.02 -2.70
C VAL A 111 -1.11 0.83 -2.31
N ARG A 112 -0.19 1.07 -1.37
CA ARG A 112 0.63 0.06 -0.69
C ARG A 112 0.34 0.14 0.82
N PRO A 113 -0.60 -0.65 1.35
CA PRO A 113 -1.07 -0.54 2.73
C PRO A 113 0.05 -0.65 3.78
N GLU A 114 0.14 0.33 4.68
CA GLU A 114 1.11 0.38 5.79
C GLU A 114 0.46 0.85 7.12
N SER A 115 -0.56 1.71 7.05
CA SER A 115 -1.18 2.38 8.19
C SER A 115 -2.55 1.79 8.60
N ASP A 116 -3.43 2.60 9.19
CA ASP A 116 -4.74 2.16 9.68
C ASP A 116 -5.75 1.88 8.56
N ARG A 117 -6.70 0.99 8.84
CA ARG A 117 -7.71 0.53 7.87
C ARG A 117 -8.59 1.66 7.34
N ALA A 118 -8.93 2.65 8.16
CA ALA A 118 -9.85 3.72 7.78
C ALA A 118 -9.21 4.66 6.77
N ARG A 119 -7.92 5.01 6.96
CA ARG A 119 -7.14 5.76 5.97
C ARG A 119 -7.01 4.97 4.67
N ILE A 120 -6.57 3.73 4.76
CA ILE A 120 -6.35 2.91 3.55
C ILE A 120 -7.65 2.72 2.77
N ALA A 121 -8.80 2.56 3.43
CA ALA A 121 -10.09 2.46 2.75
C ALA A 121 -10.40 3.69 1.87
N ARG A 122 -10.10 4.91 2.33
CA ARG A 122 -10.26 6.13 1.52
C ARG A 122 -9.30 6.16 0.34
N LEU A 123 -8.05 5.75 0.56
CA LEU A 123 -7.05 5.65 -0.51
C LEU A 123 -7.45 4.63 -1.59
N LEU A 124 -7.96 3.46 -1.18
CA LEU A 124 -8.45 2.45 -2.12
C LEU A 124 -9.63 2.95 -2.95
N ALA A 125 -10.55 3.72 -2.35
CA ALA A 125 -11.65 4.33 -3.08
C ALA A 125 -11.16 5.34 -4.14
N ALA A 126 -10.20 6.20 -3.80
CA ALA A 126 -9.57 7.12 -4.75
C ALA A 126 -8.83 6.39 -5.89
N GLU A 127 -8.14 5.29 -5.56
CA GLU A 127 -7.46 4.44 -6.54
C GLU A 127 -8.45 3.74 -7.48
N GLU A 128 -9.55 3.20 -6.95
CA GLU A 128 -10.62 2.57 -7.75
C GLU A 128 -11.23 3.59 -8.72
N GLU A 129 -11.52 4.81 -8.27
CA GLU A 129 -12.04 5.87 -9.14
C GLU A 129 -11.08 6.15 -10.31
N ALA A 130 -9.78 6.34 -10.02
CA ALA A 130 -8.79 6.59 -11.05
C ALA A 130 -8.62 5.39 -12.00
N ARG A 131 -8.71 4.16 -11.49
CA ARG A 131 -8.63 2.95 -12.31
C ARG A 131 -9.85 2.79 -13.21
N ALA A 132 -11.06 2.97 -12.68
CA ALA A 132 -12.30 2.91 -13.44
C ALA A 132 -12.35 3.97 -14.55
N ALA A 133 -11.79 5.15 -14.28
CA ALA A 133 -11.65 6.23 -15.25
C ALA A 133 -10.40 6.11 -16.15
N VAL A 134 -9.60 5.04 -16.03
CA VAL A 134 -8.39 4.79 -16.83
C VAL A 134 -7.41 5.98 -16.80
N ARG A 135 -7.29 6.65 -15.64
CA ARG A 135 -6.45 7.84 -15.47
C ARG A 135 -4.98 7.48 -15.26
N GLY A 136 -4.09 8.29 -15.82
CA GLY A 136 -2.65 8.21 -15.58
C GLY A 136 -2.07 6.82 -15.86
N LEU A 137 -1.42 6.24 -14.85
CA LEU A 137 -0.77 4.92 -14.94
C LEU A 137 -1.75 3.81 -15.33
N TRP A 138 -3.05 3.94 -15.02
CA TRP A 138 -4.05 2.90 -15.27
C TRP A 138 -4.34 2.68 -16.77
N GLY A 139 -3.97 3.64 -17.63
CA GLY A 139 -4.03 3.47 -19.09
C GLY A 139 -2.89 2.64 -19.68
N LEU A 140 -1.88 2.25 -18.87
CA LEU A 140 -0.72 1.52 -19.35
C LEU A 140 -0.85 0.02 -19.03
N SER A 141 -0.55 -0.82 -20.02
CA SER A 141 -0.57 -2.28 -19.87
C SER A 141 0.35 -2.80 -18.76
N ALA A 142 1.40 -2.05 -18.41
CA ALA A 142 2.32 -2.35 -17.31
C ALA A 142 1.61 -2.38 -15.94
N TYR A 143 0.58 -1.55 -15.75
CA TYR A 143 -0.16 -1.39 -14.49
C TYR A 143 -1.54 -2.04 -14.49
N ALA A 144 -1.91 -2.72 -15.58
CA ALA A 144 -3.16 -3.45 -15.65
C ALA A 144 -3.29 -4.48 -14.52
N VAL A 145 -4.51 -4.61 -13.99
CA VAL A 145 -4.87 -5.67 -13.06
C VAL A 145 -4.70 -7.02 -13.75
N ARG A 146 -4.06 -7.96 -13.07
CA ARG A 146 -3.71 -9.28 -13.63
C ARG A 146 -4.70 -10.33 -13.20
N ASP A 147 -5.00 -11.28 -14.08
CA ASP A 147 -5.76 -12.47 -13.70
C ASP A 147 -4.83 -13.50 -13.04
N ALA A 148 -5.17 -13.96 -11.84
CA ALA A 148 -4.42 -14.97 -11.11
C ALA A 148 -4.33 -16.30 -11.88
N ALA A 149 -5.32 -16.62 -12.72
CA ALA A 149 -5.34 -17.83 -13.53
C ALA A 149 -4.19 -17.87 -14.54
N THR A 150 -3.78 -16.72 -15.08
CA THR A 150 -2.77 -16.64 -16.16
C THR A 150 -1.48 -15.93 -15.76
N HIS A 151 -1.48 -15.16 -14.68
CA HIS A 151 -0.32 -14.36 -14.29
C HIS A 151 0.79 -15.20 -13.65
N ARG A 152 2.01 -15.07 -14.17
CA ARG A 152 3.20 -15.81 -13.69
C ARG A 152 4.44 -14.93 -13.49
N ALA A 153 4.38 -13.66 -13.89
CA ALA A 153 5.52 -12.76 -13.81
C ALA A 153 5.84 -12.38 -12.36
N THR A 154 7.13 -12.17 -12.07
CA THR A 154 7.62 -11.81 -10.73
C THR A 154 8.53 -10.59 -10.81
N GLY A 155 8.94 -10.06 -9.65
CA GLY A 155 9.89 -8.94 -9.55
C GLY A 155 9.25 -7.56 -9.56
N ALA A 156 7.92 -7.46 -9.61
CA ALA A 156 7.20 -6.20 -9.63
C ALA A 156 5.97 -6.22 -8.70
N PHE A 157 5.49 -5.02 -8.37
CA PHE A 157 4.24 -4.85 -7.64
C PHE A 157 3.05 -4.97 -8.59
N HIS A 158 2.12 -5.87 -8.27
CA HIS A 158 0.92 -6.12 -9.05
C HIS A 158 -0.34 -6.06 -8.21
N LEU A 159 -1.44 -5.69 -8.88
CA LEU A 159 -2.80 -6.02 -8.46
C LEU A 159 -3.20 -7.28 -9.22
N ILE A 160 -3.61 -8.31 -8.49
CA ILE A 160 -3.99 -9.60 -9.07
C ILE A 160 -5.40 -9.94 -8.58
N GLU A 161 -6.28 -10.27 -9.51
CA GLU A 161 -7.64 -10.71 -9.24
C GLU A 161 -7.82 -12.18 -9.57
N GLY A 162 -8.62 -12.88 -8.78
CA GLY A 162 -8.99 -14.25 -9.08
C GLY A 162 -9.89 -14.87 -8.00
N ALA A 163 -10.48 -16.02 -8.33
CA ALA A 163 -11.14 -16.85 -7.33
C ALA A 163 -10.09 -17.60 -6.51
N VAL A 164 -10.21 -17.56 -5.19
CA VAL A 164 -9.38 -18.37 -4.31
C VAL A 164 -9.81 -19.82 -4.45
N LYS A 165 -8.94 -20.68 -4.98
CA LYS A 165 -9.22 -22.10 -5.12
C LYS A 165 -9.21 -22.82 -3.77
N SER A 166 -8.25 -22.48 -2.92
CA SER A 166 -8.17 -23.02 -1.57
C SER A 166 -7.49 -22.06 -0.62
N ALA A 167 -7.96 -22.08 0.63
CA ALA A 167 -7.28 -21.44 1.75
C ALA A 167 -6.78 -22.52 2.72
N ALA A 168 -5.51 -22.43 3.12
CA ALA A 168 -4.92 -23.39 4.04
C ALA A 168 -4.07 -22.68 5.09
N ALA A 169 -4.06 -23.20 6.31
CA ALA A 169 -3.19 -22.71 7.37
C ALA A 169 -2.37 -23.86 7.96
N THR A 170 -1.08 -23.64 8.11
CA THR A 170 -0.15 -24.52 8.82
C THR A 170 0.35 -23.83 10.08
N LYS A 171 1.21 -24.49 10.88
CA LYS A 171 1.72 -23.97 12.16
C LYS A 171 2.40 -22.59 12.02
N GLY A 172 2.98 -22.27 10.87
CA GLY A 172 3.72 -21.01 10.63
C GLY A 172 3.14 -20.08 9.57
N ARG A 173 2.44 -20.61 8.57
CA ARG A 173 2.00 -19.84 7.40
C ARG A 173 0.56 -20.16 7.01
N ALA A 174 -0.18 -19.13 6.61
CA ALA A 174 -1.47 -19.21 5.94
C ALA A 174 -1.29 -18.92 4.44
N PHE A 175 -2.06 -19.61 3.60
CA PHE A 175 -1.96 -19.61 2.15
C PHE A 175 -3.35 -19.40 1.55
N LEU A 176 -3.40 -18.60 0.48
CA LEU A 176 -4.51 -18.51 -0.46
C LEU A 176 -3.97 -18.92 -1.82
N ASN A 177 -4.40 -20.06 -2.32
CA ASN A 177 -3.97 -20.58 -3.61
C ASN A 177 -5.02 -20.21 -4.67
N PHE A 178 -4.58 -19.61 -5.77
CA PHE A 178 -5.47 -19.24 -6.87
C PHE A 178 -5.55 -20.33 -7.96
N GLY A 179 -4.71 -21.35 -7.86
CA GLY A 179 -4.69 -22.48 -8.80
C GLY A 179 -4.40 -23.82 -8.13
N ALA A 180 -4.28 -24.87 -8.94
CA ALA A 180 -4.11 -26.24 -8.47
C ALA A 180 -2.69 -26.52 -7.96
N ASP A 181 -1.70 -25.88 -8.58
CA ASP A 181 -0.30 -26.13 -8.34
C ASP A 181 0.38 -24.83 -7.88
N TYR A 182 0.63 -24.73 -6.58
CA TYR A 182 1.32 -23.57 -6.00
C TYR A 182 2.71 -23.32 -6.59
N ARG A 183 3.34 -24.34 -7.22
CA ARG A 183 4.65 -24.21 -7.87
C ARG A 183 4.64 -23.29 -9.07
N THR A 184 3.49 -23.16 -9.71
CA THR A 184 3.33 -22.40 -10.94
C THR A 184 2.28 -21.30 -10.77
N ASP A 185 1.22 -21.54 -10.00
CA ASP A 185 0.10 -20.63 -9.84
C ASP A 185 0.34 -19.54 -8.78
N VAL A 186 -0.37 -18.42 -8.91
CA VAL A 186 -0.29 -17.33 -7.93
C VAL A 186 -0.75 -17.83 -6.56
N THR A 187 0.02 -17.48 -5.54
CA THR A 187 -0.29 -17.72 -4.14
C THR A 187 -0.20 -16.43 -3.34
N ALA A 188 -1.12 -16.18 -2.42
CA ALA A 188 -0.93 -15.17 -1.37
C ALA A 188 -0.62 -15.85 -0.05
N THR A 189 0.35 -15.32 0.71
CA THR A 189 0.78 -15.91 1.97
C THR A 189 0.74 -14.90 3.10
N ALA A 190 0.48 -15.34 4.32
CA ALA A 190 0.56 -14.52 5.52
C ALA A 190 1.15 -15.34 6.67
N SER A 191 1.73 -14.68 7.67
CA SER A 191 2.08 -15.40 8.90
C SER A 191 0.80 -15.94 9.57
N SER A 192 0.84 -17.15 10.15
CA SER A 192 -0.35 -17.68 10.84
C SER A 192 -0.75 -16.81 12.04
N ARG A 193 0.18 -16.01 12.59
CA ARG A 193 -0.11 -15.04 13.66
C ARG A 193 -0.97 -13.89 13.12
N ASP A 194 -0.60 -13.32 11.97
CA ASP A 194 -1.32 -12.21 11.38
C ASP A 194 -2.70 -12.65 10.88
N ALA A 195 -2.79 -13.81 10.22
CA ALA A 195 -4.07 -14.39 9.79
C ALA A 195 -5.04 -14.56 10.98
N ARG A 196 -4.58 -15.13 12.10
CA ARG A 196 -5.39 -15.24 13.34
C ARG A 196 -5.76 -13.87 13.95
N ARG A 197 -4.88 -12.87 13.84
CA ARG A 197 -5.18 -11.51 14.31
C ARG A 197 -6.28 -10.87 13.46
N TRP A 198 -6.21 -11.03 12.15
CA TRP A 198 -7.14 -10.42 11.21
C TRP A 198 -8.53 -11.06 11.20
N ALA A 199 -8.61 -12.37 11.48
CA ALA A 199 -9.88 -13.07 11.69
C ALA A 199 -10.75 -12.40 12.76
N LYS A 200 -10.14 -11.89 13.85
CA LYS A 200 -10.84 -11.15 14.91
C LYS A 200 -11.41 -9.80 14.46
N THR A 201 -11.00 -9.33 13.28
CA THR A 201 -11.42 -8.05 12.67
C THR A 201 -12.11 -8.26 11.33
N GLY A 202 -12.68 -9.46 11.11
CA GLY A 202 -13.54 -9.77 9.98
C GLY A 202 -12.84 -10.22 8.69
N LEU A 203 -11.54 -10.52 8.73
CA LEU A 203 -10.83 -11.13 7.59
C LEU A 203 -10.34 -12.52 7.99
N ASP A 204 -11.21 -13.51 7.88
CA ASP A 204 -10.86 -14.91 8.08
C ASP A 204 -10.33 -15.51 6.76
N TRP A 205 -9.11 -16.04 6.80
CA TRP A 205 -8.48 -16.71 5.65
C TRP A 205 -9.32 -17.89 5.16
N ALA A 206 -9.90 -18.69 6.06
CA ALA A 206 -10.64 -19.88 5.70
C ALA A 206 -11.90 -19.54 4.87
N GLU A 207 -12.54 -18.42 5.21
CA GLU A 207 -13.74 -17.92 4.52
C GLU A 207 -13.43 -17.33 3.14
N LEU A 208 -12.16 -17.08 2.81
CA LEU A 208 -11.79 -16.58 1.47
C LEU A 208 -11.86 -17.67 0.40
N SER A 209 -11.88 -18.95 0.76
CA SER A 209 -12.00 -20.04 -0.21
C SER A 209 -13.29 -19.91 -1.03
N GLY A 210 -13.17 -19.98 -2.35
CA GLY A 210 -14.27 -19.79 -3.30
C GLY A 210 -14.67 -18.34 -3.56
N LYS A 211 -14.18 -17.37 -2.77
CA LYS A 211 -14.44 -15.94 -3.02
C LYS A 211 -13.54 -15.42 -4.14
N ARG A 212 -14.07 -14.49 -4.93
CA ARG A 212 -13.26 -13.68 -5.84
C ARG A 212 -12.63 -12.55 -5.04
N VAL A 213 -11.32 -12.39 -5.14
CA VAL A 213 -10.57 -11.37 -4.41
C VAL A 213 -9.61 -10.64 -5.33
N ARG A 214 -9.26 -9.42 -4.95
CA ARG A 214 -8.11 -8.68 -5.47
C ARG A 214 -7.04 -8.65 -4.39
N ILE A 215 -5.83 -9.06 -4.75
CA ILE A 215 -4.64 -8.96 -3.90
C ILE A 215 -3.65 -7.96 -4.48
N ARG A 216 -2.89 -7.29 -3.62
CA ARG A 216 -1.88 -6.30 -4.01
C ARG A 216 -0.56 -6.50 -3.27
N GLY A 217 0.55 -6.46 -4.01
CA GLY A 217 1.87 -6.63 -3.43
C GLY A 217 2.97 -6.89 -4.46
N TYR A 218 4.21 -6.94 -3.99
CA TYR A 218 5.33 -7.43 -4.79
C TYR A 218 5.22 -8.94 -4.98
N VAL A 219 5.25 -9.37 -6.23
CA VAL A 219 5.25 -10.79 -6.57
C VAL A 219 6.69 -11.30 -6.55
N ALA A 220 7.00 -12.17 -5.60
CA ALA A 220 8.28 -12.85 -5.50
C ALA A 220 8.18 -14.28 -6.03
N TRP A 221 9.30 -14.91 -6.36
CA TRP A 221 9.36 -16.34 -6.62
C TRP A 221 9.66 -17.10 -5.33
N ILE A 222 8.64 -17.66 -4.69
CA ILE A 222 8.75 -18.45 -3.45
C ILE A 222 8.02 -19.76 -3.67
N ASN A 223 8.72 -20.73 -4.25
CA ASN A 223 8.11 -21.98 -4.76
C ASN A 223 6.93 -21.69 -5.70
N GLY A 224 7.04 -20.68 -6.56
CA GLY A 224 5.97 -20.15 -7.42
C GLY A 224 5.74 -18.65 -7.23
N PRO A 225 4.93 -17.99 -8.09
CA PRO A 225 4.58 -16.57 -7.96
C PRO A 225 3.80 -16.33 -6.66
N SER A 226 4.37 -15.52 -5.76
CA SER A 226 3.83 -15.35 -4.41
C SER A 226 3.80 -13.89 -3.97
N ILE A 227 2.68 -13.48 -3.37
CA ILE A 227 2.55 -12.19 -2.67
C ILE A 227 2.51 -12.46 -1.17
N GLU A 228 3.39 -11.81 -0.42
CA GLU A 228 3.29 -11.76 1.04
C GLU A 228 2.31 -10.67 1.47
N ILE A 229 1.29 -11.09 2.22
CA ILE A 229 0.28 -10.25 2.85
C ILE A 229 0.73 -9.98 4.28
N VAL A 230 1.13 -8.72 4.51
CA VAL A 230 1.56 -8.18 5.80
C VAL A 230 0.53 -7.20 6.37
N HIS A 231 -0.47 -6.82 5.56
CA HIS A 231 -1.55 -5.93 5.96
C HIS A 231 -2.90 -6.43 5.39
N PRO A 232 -4.01 -6.41 6.17
CA PRO A 232 -5.28 -7.01 5.75
C PRO A 232 -5.90 -6.28 4.55
N MET A 233 -5.67 -4.97 4.42
CA MET A 233 -6.13 -4.16 3.28
C MET A 233 -5.34 -4.42 1.98
N GLN A 234 -4.39 -5.36 1.97
CA GLN A 234 -3.85 -5.90 0.72
C GLN A 234 -4.81 -6.88 0.04
N ILE A 235 -5.90 -7.28 0.71
CA ILE A 235 -6.94 -8.14 0.18
C ILE A 235 -8.24 -7.35 0.13
N GLU A 236 -8.83 -7.27 -1.06
CA GLU A 236 -10.20 -6.79 -1.27
C GLU A 236 -11.06 -7.98 -1.72
N VAL A 237 -12.16 -8.24 -1.02
CA VAL A 237 -13.16 -9.22 -1.46
C VAL A 237 -14.03 -8.53 -2.50
N LEU A 238 -14.11 -9.12 -3.69
CA LEU A 238 -14.91 -8.59 -4.80
C LEU A 238 -16.32 -9.20 -4.74
N ALA A 239 -17.31 -8.38 -5.09
CA ALA A 239 -18.71 -8.81 -5.22
C ALA A 239 -18.92 -9.69 -6.46
#